data_AF-A0A1I8A4Y7-F1
#
_entry.id   AF-A0A1I8A4Y7-F1
#
_cell.length_a   1.000
_cell.length_b   1.000
_cell.length_c   1.000
_cell.angle_alpha   90.00
_cell.angle_beta   90.00
_cell.angle_gamma   90.00
#
_symmetry.space_group_name_H-M   'P 1'
#
loop_
_entity.id
_entity.type
_entity.pdbx_description
1 polymer ?
#
loop_
_entity_poly.entity_id
_entity_poly.type
_entity_poly.pdbx_seq_one_letter_code
_entity_poly.pdbx_strand_id
1 'polypeptide(L)'
;MKSHPCDFVGDCVFQEPRRDEKIEVIRGVILNVVNRFKIARGKFPKDVIIYRNGSSEGQYPLILKYEIPLIRSALDEAGCSDTKITVIVSQKMHNVRLALAQINERDRAPDQNIKPGTVVDVGAVHPVYNEFYLNSHVSLQLDYNQITAQLSYGVSDLADYRVNA
;
A
#
# COMPACT_ATOMS: atom_id res chain seq x y z
N MET A 1 13.86 14.32 14.34
CA MET A 1 13.62 13.61 13.06
C MET A 1 13.96 14.57 11.92
N LYS A 2 15.02 14.31 11.15
CA LYS A 2 15.65 15.26 10.20
C LYS A 2 14.76 15.53 8.97
N SER A 3 14.98 16.60 8.21
CA SER A 3 14.18 16.98 7.02
C SER A 3 14.10 15.93 5.91
N HIS A 4 14.87 14.85 6.02
CA HIS A 4 14.98 13.79 5.02
C HIS A 4 14.04 12.63 5.37
N PRO A 5 13.32 12.06 4.39
CA PRO A 5 12.36 10.96 4.60
C PRO A 5 13.01 9.60 4.84
N CYS A 6 14.28 9.55 5.25
CA CYS A 6 15.06 8.33 5.36
C CYS A 6 14.94 7.63 6.73
N ASP A 7 14.43 8.35 7.74
CA ASP A 7 14.26 7.82 9.09
C ASP A 7 12.82 7.34 9.29
N PHE A 8 12.64 6.05 9.58
CA PHE A 8 11.34 5.47 9.94
C PHE A 8 11.28 5.23 11.44
N VAL A 9 10.17 5.64 12.05
CA VAL A 9 9.83 5.30 13.43
C VAL A 9 8.69 4.28 13.36
N GLY A 10 8.88 3.14 14.01
CA GLY A 10 7.88 2.08 14.10
C GLY A 10 7.40 1.89 15.54
N ASP A 11 6.17 1.44 15.68
CA ASP A 11 5.60 0.94 16.93
C ASP A 11 5.06 -0.47 16.66
N CYS A 12 4.92 -1.28 17.72
CA CYS A 12 4.24 -2.58 17.67
C CYS A 12 3.03 -2.57 18.61
N VAL A 13 1.95 -3.21 18.19
CA VAL A 13 0.71 -3.29 18.98
C VAL A 13 0.24 -4.74 18.97
N PHE A 14 -0.22 -5.21 20.12
CA PHE A 14 -0.84 -6.52 20.24
C PHE A 14 -2.30 -6.46 19.79
N GLN A 15 -2.73 -7.48 19.06
CA GLN A 15 -4.12 -7.67 18.64
C GLN A 15 -4.58 -9.05 19.08
N GLU A 16 -5.86 -9.17 19.41
CA GLU A 16 -6.46 -10.46 19.73
C GLU A 16 -6.37 -11.40 18.52
N PRO A 17 -6.04 -12.69 18.73
CA PRO A 17 -5.91 -13.65 17.64
C PRO A 17 -7.23 -13.82 16.88
N ARG A 18 -7.15 -13.96 15.55
CA ARG A 18 -8.28 -14.19 14.62
C ARG A 18 -9.29 -13.04 14.49
N ARG A 19 -8.92 -11.81 14.85
CA ARG A 19 -9.69 -10.59 14.54
C ARG A 19 -9.07 -9.77 13.40
N ASP A 20 -8.51 -10.45 12.40
CA ASP A 20 -7.88 -9.80 11.24
C ASP A 20 -8.87 -8.97 10.40
N GLU A 21 -10.17 -9.12 10.68
CA GLU A 21 -11.24 -8.36 10.05
C GLU A 21 -11.49 -6.97 10.66
N LYS A 22 -11.00 -6.62 11.85
CA LYS A 22 -11.19 -5.26 12.38
C LYS A 22 -9.96 -4.81 13.12
N ILE A 23 -9.07 -4.14 12.41
CA ILE A 23 -7.83 -3.60 12.96
C ILE A 23 -8.13 -2.29 13.68
N GLU A 24 -8.80 -2.38 14.83
CA GLU A 24 -9.10 -1.21 15.66
C GLU A 24 -7.84 -0.52 16.20
N VAL A 25 -6.75 -1.30 16.32
CA VAL A 25 -5.43 -0.82 16.75
C VAL A 25 -4.87 0.29 15.86
N ILE A 26 -5.33 0.38 14.59
CA ILE A 26 -4.85 1.40 13.65
C ILE A 26 -5.12 2.83 14.16
N ARG A 27 -6.23 3.04 14.88
CA ARG A 27 -6.59 4.33 15.46
C ARG A 27 -5.49 4.83 16.40
N GLY A 28 -5.05 3.97 17.32
CA GLY A 28 -4.00 4.31 18.28
C GLY A 28 -2.66 4.59 17.60
N VAL A 29 -2.33 3.82 16.56
CA VAL A 29 -1.11 4.04 15.76
C VAL A 29 -1.14 5.40 15.07
N ILE A 30 -2.26 5.78 14.44
CA ILE A 30 -2.39 7.08 13.76
C ILE A 30 -2.23 8.24 14.73
N LEU A 31 -2.91 8.21 15.89
CA LEU A 31 -2.78 9.25 16.92
C LEU A 31 -1.33 9.41 17.37
N ASN A 32 -0.63 8.29 17.62
CA ASN A 32 0.78 8.30 18.01
C ASN A 32 1.68 8.89 16.92
N VAL A 33 1.50 8.46 15.67
CA VAL A 33 2.29 8.94 14.52
C VAL A 33 2.09 10.45 14.29
N VAL A 34 0.83 10.92 14.32
CA VAL A 34 0.50 12.34 14.15
C VAL A 34 1.11 13.18 15.27
N ASN A 35 1.00 12.73 16.53
CA ASN A 35 1.58 13.45 17.65
C ASN A 35 3.11 13.52 17.56
N ARG A 36 3.78 12.40 17.24
CA ARG A 36 5.24 12.36 17.03
C ARG A 36 5.66 13.26 15.86
N PHE A 37 4.90 13.25 14.77
CA PHE A 37 5.14 14.14 13.63
C PHE A 37 5.03 15.61 14.04
N LYS A 38 3.97 15.98 14.77
CA LYS A 38 3.76 17.34 15.27
C LYS A 38 4.89 17.80 16.19
N ILE A 39 5.32 16.97 17.15
CA ILE A 39 6.45 17.27 18.03
C ILE A 39 7.73 17.47 17.22
N ALA A 40 7.98 16.61 16.22
CA ALA A 40 9.20 16.67 15.43
C ALA A 40 9.23 17.81 14.40
N ARG A 41 8.08 18.28 13.92
CA ARG A 41 7.97 19.23 12.79
C ARG A 41 7.31 20.56 13.15
N GLY A 42 6.70 20.68 14.33
CA GLY A 42 5.94 21.85 14.77
C GLY A 42 4.61 22.06 14.04
N LYS A 43 4.19 21.12 13.19
CA LYS A 43 2.97 21.22 12.36
C LYS A 43 2.35 19.85 12.14
N PHE A 44 1.05 19.83 11.83
CA PHE A 44 0.35 18.61 11.44
C PHE A 44 0.76 18.14 10.04
N PRO A 45 0.66 16.82 9.75
CA PRO A 45 0.85 16.31 8.40
C PRO A 45 -0.25 16.86 7.48
N LYS A 46 0.08 17.11 6.21
CA LYS A 46 -0.91 17.47 5.18
C LYS A 46 -1.42 16.24 4.42
N ASP A 47 -0.56 15.24 4.28
CA ASP A 47 -0.80 14.02 3.54
C ASP A 47 -0.31 12.84 4.40
N VAL A 48 -1.11 11.78 4.44
CA VAL A 48 -0.80 10.52 5.12
C VAL A 48 -0.95 9.40 4.09
N ILE A 49 0.18 8.78 3.75
CA ILE A 49 0.25 7.64 2.82
C ILE A 49 0.48 6.38 3.64
N ILE A 50 -0.41 5.39 3.51
CA ILE A 50 -0.41 4.15 4.28
C ILE A 50 -0.19 2.98 3.33
N TYR A 51 0.96 2.32 3.43
CA TYR A 51 1.20 1.05 2.74
C TYR A 51 0.71 -0.12 3.62
N ARG A 52 -0.43 -0.71 3.26
CA ARG A 52 -1.06 -1.82 3.98
C ARG A 52 -0.63 -3.16 3.36
N ASN A 53 0.19 -3.94 4.06
CA ASN A 53 0.66 -5.26 3.60
C ASN A 53 -0.11 -6.42 4.23
N GLY A 54 -0.27 -7.54 3.52
CA GLY A 54 -0.82 -8.79 4.08
C GLY A 54 -2.34 -8.87 4.09
N SER A 55 -3.01 -8.07 3.26
CA SER A 55 -4.47 -8.16 3.07
C SER A 55 -4.77 -8.94 1.79
N SER A 56 -5.75 -9.85 1.83
CA SER A 56 -6.30 -10.48 0.63
C SER A 56 -7.34 -9.55 -0.04
N GLU A 57 -7.68 -9.82 -1.30
CA GLU A 57 -8.69 -9.05 -2.03
C GLU A 57 -10.05 -9.04 -1.31
N GLY A 58 -10.43 -10.16 -0.69
CA GLY A 58 -11.66 -10.27 0.12
C GLY A 58 -11.72 -9.32 1.33
N GLN A 59 -10.58 -8.75 1.75
CA GLN A 59 -10.51 -7.78 2.85
C GLN A 59 -10.58 -6.32 2.36
N TYR A 60 -10.62 -6.04 1.06
CA TYR A 60 -10.70 -4.65 0.57
C TYR A 60 -11.97 -3.92 1.01
N PRO A 61 -13.17 -4.53 0.96
CA PRO A 61 -14.38 -3.87 1.43
C PRO A 61 -14.30 -3.47 2.90
N LEU A 62 -13.59 -4.26 3.69
CA LEU A 62 -13.40 -4.03 5.11
C LEU A 62 -12.44 -2.85 5.38
N ILE A 63 -11.32 -2.78 4.66
CA ILE A 63 -10.39 -1.64 4.73
C ILE A 63 -11.13 -0.34 4.38
N LEU A 64 -11.92 -0.37 3.30
CA LEU A 64 -12.71 0.76 2.83
C LEU A 64 -13.79 1.19 3.82
N LYS A 65 -14.56 0.24 4.37
CA LYS A 65 -15.72 0.54 5.22
C LYS A 65 -15.40 0.72 6.70
N TYR A 66 -14.25 0.24 7.17
CA TYR A 66 -13.90 0.26 8.59
C TYR A 66 -12.54 0.92 8.86
N GLU A 67 -11.44 0.47 8.24
CA GLU A 67 -10.12 1.01 8.57
C GLU A 67 -9.97 2.48 8.17
N ILE A 68 -10.36 2.86 6.94
CA ILE A 68 -10.25 4.25 6.46
C ILE A 68 -11.09 5.22 7.30
N PRO A 69 -12.38 4.93 7.61
CA PRO A 69 -13.15 5.76 8.54
C PRO A 69 -12.53 5.87 9.93
N LEU A 70 -11.92 4.80 10.46
CA LEU A 70 -11.22 4.84 11.75
C LEU A 70 -9.98 5.74 11.70
N ILE A 71 -9.20 5.67 10.62
CA ILE A 71 -8.06 6.57 10.39
C ILE A 71 -8.54 8.02 10.31
N ARG A 72 -9.60 8.30 9.55
CA ARG A 72 -10.19 9.64 9.43
C ARG A 72 -10.61 10.18 10.79
N SER A 73 -11.36 9.40 11.55
CA SER A 73 -11.79 9.78 12.90
C SER A 73 -10.61 10.06 13.84
N ALA A 74 -9.51 9.29 13.74
CA ALA A 74 -8.30 9.54 14.51
C ALA A 74 -7.62 10.87 14.12
N LEU A 75 -7.59 11.20 12.84
CA LEU A 75 -7.05 12.48 12.35
C LEU A 75 -7.90 13.67 12.79
N ASP A 76 -9.22 13.52 12.78
CA ASP A 76 -10.16 14.54 13.25
C ASP A 76 -9.96 14.82 14.75
N GLU A 77 -9.86 13.78 15.57
CA GLU A 77 -9.58 13.87 17.01
C GLU A 77 -8.22 14.52 17.32
N ALA A 78 -7.20 14.24 16.50
CA ALA A 78 -5.90 14.88 16.62
C ALA A 78 -5.90 16.37 16.20
N GLY A 79 -6.99 16.86 15.63
CA GLY A 79 -7.13 18.24 15.14
C GLY A 79 -6.51 18.48 13.76
N CYS A 80 -6.46 17.46 12.91
CA CYS A 80 -5.90 17.52 11.56
C CYS A 80 -6.84 16.93 10.50
N SER A 81 -8.13 17.31 10.57
CA SER A 81 -9.19 16.85 9.67
C SER A 81 -8.90 17.04 8.18
N ASP A 82 -8.18 18.11 7.83
CA ASP A 82 -7.85 18.48 6.45
C ASP A 82 -6.74 17.59 5.84
N THR A 83 -6.19 16.64 6.61
CA THR A 83 -5.14 15.73 6.15
C THR A 83 -5.69 14.81 5.06
N LYS A 84 -5.03 14.75 3.91
CA LYS A 84 -5.38 13.79 2.86
C LYS A 84 -4.89 12.40 3.23
N ILE A 85 -5.73 11.39 3.03
CA ILE A 85 -5.37 9.99 3.25
C ILE A 85 -5.19 9.34 1.88
N THR A 86 -4.10 8.60 1.71
CA THR A 86 -3.92 7.66 0.60
C THR A 86 -3.56 6.30 1.18
N VAL A 87 -4.44 5.32 1.01
CA VAL A 87 -4.12 3.93 1.38
C VAL A 87 -3.68 3.20 0.14
N ILE A 88 -2.54 2.50 0.23
CA ILE A 88 -1.96 1.64 -0.80
C ILE A 88 -1.91 0.21 -0.26
N VAL A 89 -2.81 -0.66 -0.70
CA VAL A 89 -2.75 -2.08 -0.31
C VAL A 89 -1.69 -2.78 -1.15
N SER A 90 -0.61 -3.21 -0.51
CA SER A 90 0.53 -3.88 -1.14
C SER A 90 0.44 -5.40 -1.02
N GLN A 91 0.35 -6.12 -2.14
CA GLN A 91 0.46 -7.59 -2.15
C GLN A 91 1.71 -8.04 -2.90
N LYS A 92 2.54 -8.84 -2.24
CA LYS A 92 3.72 -9.49 -2.84
C LYS A 92 3.48 -10.97 -3.18
N MET A 93 2.45 -11.56 -2.58
CA MET A 93 2.09 -12.98 -2.73
C MET A 93 0.79 -13.07 -3.53
N HIS A 94 0.91 -13.09 -4.86
CA HIS A 94 -0.21 -13.20 -5.80
C HIS A 94 0.15 -14.20 -6.91
N ASN A 95 -0.85 -14.61 -7.70
CA ASN A 95 -0.67 -15.59 -8.78
C ASN A 95 -0.40 -14.97 -10.16
N VAL A 96 -0.49 -13.63 -10.29
CA VAL A 96 -0.17 -12.93 -11.54
C VAL A 96 1.33 -13.05 -11.88
N ARG A 97 1.63 -13.30 -13.15
CA ARG A 97 2.98 -13.45 -13.69
C ARG A 97 3.12 -12.60 -14.96
N LEU A 98 4.03 -11.63 -14.96
CA LEU A 98 4.37 -10.76 -16.08
C LEU A 98 5.67 -11.22 -16.76
N ALA A 99 5.63 -11.51 -18.06
CA ALA A 99 6.82 -11.93 -18.80
C ALA A 99 7.10 -10.96 -19.96
N LEU A 100 8.34 -10.96 -20.46
CA LEU A 100 8.66 -10.27 -21.71
C LEU A 100 7.89 -10.94 -22.86
N ALA A 101 7.36 -10.13 -23.78
CA ALA A 101 6.63 -10.64 -24.94
C ALA A 101 7.50 -11.51 -25.87
N GLN A 102 8.83 -11.34 -25.80
CA GLN A 102 9.82 -12.11 -26.51
C GLN A 102 10.92 -12.52 -25.53
N ILE A 103 11.25 -13.81 -25.51
CA ILE A 103 12.33 -14.37 -24.71
C ILE A 103 13.35 -14.94 -25.68
N ASN A 104 14.61 -14.55 -25.52
CA ASN A 104 15.72 -15.11 -26.28
C ASN A 104 16.46 -16.12 -25.40
N GLU A 105 16.44 -17.38 -25.80
CA GLU A 105 17.07 -18.48 -25.05
C GLU A 105 18.59 -18.30 -24.87
N ARG A 106 19.23 -17.46 -25.69
CA ARG A 106 20.66 -17.15 -25.58
C ARG A 106 20.97 -16.11 -24.50
N ASP A 107 19.97 -15.38 -24.01
CA ASP A 107 20.15 -14.36 -22.99
C ASP A 107 20.28 -15.03 -21.61
N ARG A 108 20.95 -14.36 -20.67
CA ARG A 108 21.09 -14.89 -19.32
C ARG A 108 19.74 -14.87 -18.61
N ALA A 109 19.55 -15.82 -17.71
CA ALA A 109 18.36 -15.96 -16.87
C ALA A 109 17.78 -14.62 -16.30
N PRO A 110 18.57 -13.72 -15.69
CA PRO A 110 18.06 -12.43 -15.19
C PRO A 110 17.61 -11.46 -16.30
N ASP A 111 18.22 -11.57 -17.49
CA ASP A 111 17.92 -10.71 -18.65
C ASP A 111 16.59 -11.11 -19.33
N GLN A 112 16.06 -12.30 -19.00
CA GLN A 112 14.78 -12.80 -19.50
C GLN A 112 13.58 -12.38 -18.63
N ASN A 113 13.81 -11.73 -17.48
CA ASN A 113 12.76 -11.18 -16.62
C ASN A 113 12.38 -9.75 -17.02
N ILE A 114 11.21 -9.30 -16.57
CA ILE A 114 10.81 -7.90 -16.71
C ILE A 114 11.79 -7.00 -15.93
N LYS A 115 12.12 -5.84 -16.51
CA LYS A 115 13.10 -4.91 -15.91
C LYS A 115 12.55 -4.30 -14.60
N PRO A 116 13.42 -3.95 -13.63
CA PRO A 116 12.99 -3.13 -12.51
C PRO A 116 12.43 -1.80 -13.02
N GLY A 117 11.38 -1.31 -12.37
CA GLY A 117 10.60 -0.15 -12.78
C GLY A 117 9.51 -0.45 -13.81
N THR A 118 9.33 -1.71 -14.24
CA THR A 118 8.19 -2.07 -15.11
C THR A 118 6.88 -1.89 -14.36
N VAL A 119 5.95 -1.15 -14.95
CA VAL A 119 4.60 -0.91 -14.43
C VAL A 119 3.58 -1.45 -15.44
N VAL A 120 2.56 -2.14 -14.93
CA VAL A 120 1.36 -2.53 -15.70
C VAL A 120 0.13 -2.02 -14.95
N ASP A 121 -0.56 -1.05 -15.55
CA ASP A 121 -1.74 -0.37 -15.01
C ASP A 121 -2.97 -0.47 -15.94
N VAL A 122 -2.87 -1.23 -17.03
CA VAL A 122 -3.94 -1.45 -18.02
C VAL A 122 -4.02 -2.93 -18.41
N GLY A 123 -5.24 -3.39 -18.70
CA GLY A 123 -5.52 -4.71 -19.29
C GLY A 123 -5.56 -5.85 -18.27
N ALA A 124 -4.44 -6.11 -17.59
CA ALA A 124 -4.32 -7.19 -16.60
C ALA A 124 -4.68 -6.77 -15.17
N VAL A 125 -5.30 -5.60 -15.00
CA VAL A 125 -5.63 -4.98 -13.71
C VAL A 125 -7.12 -5.06 -13.38
N HIS A 126 -7.46 -4.94 -12.11
CA HIS A 126 -8.85 -4.93 -11.65
C HIS A 126 -9.66 -3.80 -12.32
N PRO A 127 -10.84 -4.08 -12.90
CA PRO A 127 -11.59 -3.10 -13.70
C PRO A 127 -12.22 -1.96 -12.89
N VAL A 128 -12.39 -2.15 -11.57
CA VAL A 128 -13.05 -1.18 -10.67
C VAL A 128 -12.07 -0.48 -9.74
N TYR A 129 -10.95 -1.13 -9.42
CA TYR A 129 -10.01 -0.63 -8.42
C TYR A 129 -8.85 0.03 -9.13
N ASN A 130 -8.30 1.10 -8.54
CA ASN A 130 -7.04 1.67 -8.99
C ASN A 130 -5.91 0.70 -8.66
N GLU A 131 -5.71 -0.28 -9.54
CA GLU A 131 -4.76 -1.36 -9.43
C GLU A 131 -3.63 -1.17 -10.44
N PHE A 132 -2.40 -1.40 -9.98
CA PHE A 132 -1.25 -1.53 -10.84
C PHE A 132 -0.30 -2.59 -10.29
N TYR A 133 0.52 -3.11 -11.19
CA TYR A 133 1.61 -4.02 -10.90
C TYR A 133 2.94 -3.30 -11.08
N LEU A 134 3.80 -3.33 -10.07
CA LEU A 134 5.15 -2.78 -10.15
C LEU A 134 6.19 -3.88 -9.87
N ASN A 135 7.12 -4.07 -10.81
CA ASN A 135 8.35 -4.79 -10.51
C ASN A 135 9.41 -3.81 -10.01
N SER A 136 9.64 -3.76 -8.70
CA SER A 136 10.55 -2.77 -8.09
C SER A 136 12.00 -3.22 -7.99
N HIS A 137 12.33 -4.46 -8.36
CA HIS A 137 13.66 -5.03 -8.11
C HIS A 137 14.18 -5.88 -9.27
N VAL A 138 15.48 -6.16 -9.23
CA VAL A 138 16.12 -7.10 -10.14
C VAL A 138 15.92 -8.51 -9.58
N SER A 139 15.26 -9.37 -10.33
CA SER A 139 15.15 -10.79 -10.01
C SER A 139 16.47 -11.49 -10.29
N LEU A 140 17.27 -11.71 -9.25
CA LEU A 140 18.62 -12.30 -9.36
C LEU A 140 18.61 -13.79 -9.69
N GLN A 141 17.55 -14.49 -9.32
CA GLN A 141 17.35 -15.92 -9.59
C GLN A 141 16.06 -16.08 -10.38
N LEU A 142 16.09 -16.93 -11.41
CA LEU A 142 14.86 -17.41 -12.06
C LEU A 142 14.14 -18.31 -11.06
N ASP A 143 13.28 -17.72 -10.26
CA ASP A 143 12.21 -18.48 -9.65
C ASP A 143 11.06 -18.47 -10.66
N TYR A 144 10.74 -19.63 -11.24
CA TYR A 144 9.57 -19.82 -12.12
C TYR A 144 8.27 -19.30 -11.48
N ASN A 145 8.29 -19.15 -10.15
CA ASN A 145 7.17 -18.75 -9.33
C ASN A 145 7.20 -17.31 -8.81
N GLN A 146 8.17 -16.46 -9.14
CA GLN A 146 8.15 -15.06 -8.71
C GLN A 146 8.48 -14.10 -9.84
N ILE A 147 7.47 -13.85 -10.66
CA ILE A 147 7.32 -12.51 -11.20
C ILE A 147 6.63 -11.70 -10.12
N THR A 148 7.41 -10.84 -9.46
CA THR A 148 6.90 -10.01 -8.39
C THR A 148 6.20 -8.80 -8.97
N ALA A 149 4.91 -8.72 -8.68
CA ALA A 149 4.09 -7.63 -9.10
C ALA A 149 3.54 -7.03 -7.80
N GLN A 150 4.10 -5.91 -7.33
CA GLN A 150 3.52 -5.26 -6.17
C GLN A 150 2.17 -4.68 -6.58
N LEU A 151 1.10 -5.41 -6.26
CA LEU A 151 -0.26 -4.89 -6.36
C LEU A 151 -0.36 -3.72 -5.41
N SER A 152 -0.82 -2.58 -5.86
CA SER A 152 -0.98 -1.37 -5.05
C SER A 152 -2.35 -0.77 -5.33
N TYR A 153 -3.29 -0.96 -4.39
CA TYR A 153 -4.63 -0.36 -4.46
C TYR A 153 -4.64 1.02 -3.82
N GLY A 154 -4.77 2.09 -4.61
CA GLY A 154 -4.79 3.48 -4.13
C GLY A 154 -6.21 3.99 -3.80
N VAL A 155 -6.48 4.27 -2.52
CA VAL A 155 -7.70 4.99 -2.08
C VAL A 155 -7.30 6.35 -1.56
N SER A 156 -7.55 7.40 -2.35
CA SER A 156 -7.70 8.75 -1.81
C SER A 156 -9.11 8.92 -1.25
N ASP A 157 -9.26 9.83 -0.27
CA ASP A 157 -10.49 10.16 0.48
C ASP A 157 -11.84 9.77 -0.16
N LEU A 158 -12.82 9.36 0.66
CA LEU A 158 -14.18 8.91 0.27
C LEU A 158 -14.92 9.84 -0.74
N ALA A 159 -14.50 11.09 -0.90
CA ALA A 159 -15.01 12.02 -1.89
C ALA A 159 -14.69 11.61 -3.35
N ASP A 160 -13.56 10.94 -3.59
CA ASP A 160 -13.13 10.50 -4.92
C ASP A 160 -13.79 9.17 -5.35
N TYR A 161 -14.47 8.48 -4.42
CA TYR A 161 -15.17 7.20 -4.69
C TYR A 161 -16.61 7.41 -5.21
N ARG A 162 -17.03 8.66 -5.45
CA ARG A 162 -18.26 8.94 -6.19
C ARG A 162 -17.94 8.91 -7.68
N VAL A 163 -18.74 8.15 -8.42
CA VAL A 163 -18.71 7.92 -9.88
C VAL A 163 -17.82 6.73 -10.29
N ASN A 164 -18.42 5.55 -10.20
CA ASN A 164 -18.48 4.53 -11.27
C ASN A 164 -19.42 3.42 -10.80
N ALA A 165 -20.72 3.74 -10.82
CA ALA A 165 -21.83 2.78 -10.78
C ALA A 165 -22.60 2.92 -12.10
#